data_AF-A0A9D6WJS6-F1
#
_entry.id   AF-A0A9D6WJS6-F1
#
_cell.length_a   1.000
_cell.length_b   1.000
_cell.length_c   1.000
_cell.angle_alpha   90.00
_cell.angle_beta   90.00
_cell.angle_gamma   90.00
#
_symmetry.space_group_name_H-M   'P 1'
#
loop_
_entity.id
_entity.type
_entity.pdbx_description
1 polymer ?
#
loop_
_entity_poly.entity_id
_entity_poly.type
_entity_poly.pdbx_seq_one_letter_code
_entity_poly.pdbx_strand_id
1 'polypeptide(L)'
;MSKTQAIRGRPRLACRVRIFRVQFSLREGEEDDLIRFFEAIPARRLSSALKTALRAGGMRAAQTADEDDEDELLDSVDSFFA
;
A
#
# COMPACT_ATOMS: atom_id res chain seq x y z
N MET A 1 -25.29 -4.27 -42.32
CA MET A 1 -24.60 -5.20 -41.40
C MET A 1 -23.37 -4.51 -40.84
N SER A 2 -23.45 -3.93 -39.64
CA SER A 2 -22.34 -3.14 -39.06
C SER A 2 -21.71 -3.92 -37.91
N LYS A 3 -20.44 -4.33 -38.08
CA LYS A 3 -19.66 -5.05 -37.06
C LYS A 3 -19.15 -4.06 -36.00
N THR A 4 -19.56 -4.22 -34.75
CA THR A 4 -18.98 -3.50 -33.60
C THR A 4 -17.56 -4.02 -33.36
N GLN A 5 -16.55 -3.18 -33.61
CA GLN A 5 -15.16 -3.47 -33.24
C GLN A 5 -15.03 -3.52 -31.72
N ALA A 6 -14.59 -4.66 -31.19
CA ALA A 6 -14.24 -4.80 -29.78
C ALA A 6 -12.92 -4.07 -29.50
N ILE A 7 -12.98 -3.01 -28.67
CA ILE A 7 -11.79 -2.31 -28.18
C ILE A 7 -11.00 -3.28 -27.30
N ARG A 8 -9.79 -3.67 -27.73
CA ARG A 8 -8.90 -4.55 -26.95
C ARG A 8 -8.33 -3.79 -25.75
N GLY A 9 -8.50 -4.35 -24.55
CA GLY A 9 -7.91 -3.87 -23.29
C GLY A 9 -8.83 -4.12 -22.09
N ARG A 10 -8.27 -4.24 -20.86
CA ARG A 10 -9.07 -4.25 -19.62
C ARG A 10 -9.87 -2.94 -19.58
N PRO A 11 -11.21 -2.97 -19.52
CA PRO A 11 -12.02 -1.75 -19.48
C PRO A 11 -11.53 -0.83 -18.37
N ARG A 12 -11.38 0.46 -18.67
CA ARG A 12 -11.04 1.45 -17.65
C ARG A 12 -12.13 1.40 -16.59
N LEU A 13 -11.73 1.31 -15.32
CA LEU A 13 -12.69 1.30 -14.22
C LEU A 13 -13.49 2.60 -14.28
N ALA A 14 -14.82 2.49 -14.35
CA ALA A 14 -15.74 3.64 -14.42
C ALA A 14 -15.90 4.28 -13.03
N CYS A 15 -14.80 4.72 -12.42
CA CYS A 15 -14.79 5.36 -11.11
C CYS A 15 -14.18 6.76 -11.17
N ARG A 16 -14.64 7.63 -10.27
CA ARG A 16 -14.09 8.98 -10.12
C ARG A 16 -12.73 8.88 -9.44
N VAL A 17 -11.66 9.14 -10.19
CA VAL A 17 -10.29 9.21 -9.64
C VAL A 17 -10.04 10.61 -9.10
N ARG A 18 -9.55 10.71 -7.86
CA ARG A 18 -9.05 11.96 -7.26
C ARG A 18 -7.55 11.85 -7.06
N ILE A 19 -6.84 12.92 -7.43
CA ILE A 19 -5.39 13.02 -7.27
C ILE A 19 -5.13 14.02 -6.16
N PHE A 20 -4.36 13.60 -5.16
CA PHE A 20 -3.88 14.45 -4.08
C PHE A 20 -2.36 14.59 -4.22
N ARG A 21 -1.87 15.82 -4.06
CA ARG A 21 -0.44 16.11 -3.95
C ARG A 21 -0.18 16.52 -2.52
N VAL A 22 0.75 15.84 -1.87
CA VAL A 22 1.09 16.08 -0.48
C VAL A 22 2.58 16.31 -0.40
N GLN A 23 2.97 17.31 0.38
CA GLN A 23 4.35 17.66 0.67
C GLN A 23 4.52 17.58 2.18
N PHE A 24 5.60 16.93 2.61
CA PHE A 24 6.00 16.85 4.01
C PHE A 24 7.40 17.43 4.14
N SER A 25 7.65 18.11 5.24
CA SER A 25 8.99 18.50 5.67
C SER A 25 9.25 17.74 6.97
N LEU A 26 10.13 16.76 6.91
CA LEU A 26 10.52 15.97 8.08
C LEU A 26 11.74 16.60 8.73
N ARG A 27 11.79 16.59 10.06
CA ARG A 27 12.89 17.12 10.86
C ARG A 27 13.83 16.00 11.30
N GLU A 28 15.09 16.15 10.94
CA GLU A 28 16.16 15.29 11.46
C GLU A 28 16.27 15.44 12.98
N GLY A 29 16.40 14.32 13.70
CA GLY A 29 16.50 14.23 15.15
C GLY A 29 15.17 14.01 15.90
N GLU A 30 14.03 14.26 15.26
CA GLU A 30 12.70 13.97 15.85
C GLU A 30 11.95 12.91 15.02
N GLU A 31 12.05 12.97 13.69
CA GLU A 31 11.25 12.15 12.76
C GLU A 31 12.14 11.20 11.94
N ASP A 32 13.27 10.78 12.51
CA ASP A 32 14.27 9.94 11.85
C ASP A 32 13.72 8.59 11.39
N ASP A 33 12.75 8.04 12.11
CA ASP A 33 12.03 6.82 11.75
C ASP A 33 11.23 7.01 10.46
N LEU A 34 10.59 8.17 10.30
CA LEU A 34 9.84 8.52 9.09
C LEU A 34 10.77 8.75 7.91
N ILE A 35 11.87 9.46 8.15
CA ILE A 35 12.90 9.71 7.14
C ILE A 35 13.44 8.38 6.61
N ARG A 36 13.87 7.48 7.50
CA ARG A 36 14.37 6.15 7.12
C ARG A 36 13.33 5.32 6.37
N PHE A 37 12.06 5.39 6.75
CA PHE A 37 10.98 4.71 6.03
C PHE A 37 10.86 5.21 4.59
N PHE A 38 10.88 6.53 4.38
CA PHE A 38 10.78 7.09 3.04
C PHE A 38 12.05 6.86 2.21
N GLU A 39 13.23 6.86 2.83
CA GLU A 39 14.51 6.55 2.16
C GLU A 39 14.62 5.08 1.73
N ALA A 40 14.08 4.16 2.53
CA ALA A 40 14.09 2.72 2.20
C ALA A 40 13.21 2.37 0.99
N ILE A 41 12.30 3.26 0.59
CA ILE A 41 11.36 3.00 -0.51
C ILE A 41 11.93 3.57 -1.82
N PRO A 42 12.09 2.75 -2.87
CA PRO A 42 12.49 3.26 -4.19
C PRO A 42 11.44 4.25 -4.73
N ALA A 43 11.91 5.35 -5.33
CA ALA A 43 11.08 6.50 -5.73
C ALA A 43 9.81 6.15 -6.54
N ARG A 44 9.82 5.04 -7.29
CA ARG A 44 8.67 4.57 -8.10
C ARG A 44 7.58 3.85 -7.28
N ARG A 45 7.79 3.59 -6.00
CA ARG A 45 6.86 2.85 -5.11
C ARG A 45 6.32 3.68 -3.94
N LEU A 46 6.77 4.93 -3.76
CA LEU A 46 6.35 5.82 -2.68
C LEU A 46 4.83 5.98 -2.59
N SER A 47 4.15 6.21 -3.72
CA SER A 47 2.70 6.36 -3.72
C SER A 47 1.95 5.09 -3.32
N SER A 48 2.54 3.91 -3.54
CA SER A 48 1.95 2.64 -3.13
C SER A 48 2.15 2.39 -1.64
N ALA A 49 3.37 2.65 -1.15
CA ALA A 49 3.71 2.52 0.26
C ALA A 49 2.88 3.48 1.11
N LEU A 50 2.77 4.75 0.69
CA LEU A 50 1.95 5.75 1.38
C LEU A 50 0.46 5.36 1.41
N LYS A 51 -0.08 4.85 0.30
CA LYS A 51 -1.47 4.35 0.27
C LYS A 51 -1.68 3.19 1.23
N THR A 52 -0.68 2.32 1.38
CA THR A 52 -0.75 1.16 2.27
C THR A 52 -0.70 1.61 3.72
N ALA A 53 0.24 2.48 4.08
CA ALA A 53 0.33 3.07 5.43
C ALA A 53 -0.97 3.81 5.81
N LEU A 54 -1.53 4.62 4.91
CA LEU A 54 -2.79 5.32 5.13
C LEU A 54 -3.98 4.36 5.29
N ARG A 55 -4.00 3.22 4.58
CA ARG A 55 -5.06 2.21 4.72
C ARG A 55 -4.91 1.37 5.99
N ALA A 56 -3.68 1.08 6.38
CA ALA A 56 -3.36 0.30 7.57
C ALA A 56 -3.48 1.12 8.87
N GLY A 57 -3.71 2.43 8.78
CA GLY A 57 -3.85 3.32 9.94
C GLY A 57 -2.51 3.79 10.53
N GLY A 58 -1.39 3.65 9.81
CA GLY A 58 -0.08 4.09 10.26
C GLY A 58 1.07 3.44 9.49
N MET A 59 2.28 3.95 9.71
CA MET A 59 3.52 3.34 9.24
C MET A 59 3.91 2.24 10.22
N ARG A 60 3.41 1.02 10.01
CA ARG A 60 4.16 -0.14 10.51
C ARG A 60 5.43 -0.14 9.68
N ALA A 61 6.53 0.29 10.30
CA ALA A 61 7.87 0.16 9.74
C ALA A 61 7.94 -1.22 9.10
N ALA A 62 8.36 -1.27 7.83
CA ALA A 62 8.52 -2.51 7.11
C ALA A 62 9.51 -3.39 7.90
N GLN A 63 8.96 -4.23 8.78
CA GLN A 63 9.63 -5.41 9.31
C GLN A 63 10.02 -6.20 8.07
N THR A 64 11.29 -6.06 7.73
CA THR A 64 11.94 -6.87 6.73
C THR A 64 12.39 -8.10 7.51
N ALA A 65 11.92 -9.28 7.08
CA ALA A 65 12.09 -10.60 7.67
C ALA A 65 11.22 -10.86 8.91
N ASP A 66 10.12 -11.59 8.68
CA ASP A 66 9.59 -12.72 9.46
C ASP A 66 8.42 -13.27 8.60
N GLU A 67 8.72 -14.11 7.60
CA GLU A 67 8.36 -15.54 7.60
C GLU A 67 8.00 -16.13 8.98
N ASP A 68 7.04 -15.54 9.69
CA ASP A 68 6.33 -16.24 10.77
C ASP A 68 5.08 -16.88 10.16
N ASP A 69 5.12 -18.20 10.10
CA ASP A 69 4.15 -19.18 9.63
C ASP A 69 2.70 -18.66 9.47
N GLU A 70 2.28 -18.45 8.22
CA GLU A 70 0.89 -18.10 7.88
C GLU A 70 -0.13 -19.14 8.44
N ASP A 71 0.33 -20.36 8.68
CA ASP A 71 -0.45 -21.46 9.25
C ASP A 71 -0.81 -21.25 10.74
N GLU A 72 0.08 -20.68 11.56
CA GLU A 72 -0.20 -20.38 12.98
C GLU A 72 -1.15 -19.18 13.12
N LEU A 73 -1.10 -18.26 12.15
CA LEU A 73 -1.97 -17.09 12.08
C LEU A 73 -3.40 -17.44 11.65
N LEU A 74 -3.56 -18.44 10.76
CA LEU A 74 -4.86 -18.99 10.40
C LEU A 74 -5.55 -19.69 11.57
N ASP A 75 -4.80 -20.49 12.36
CA ASP A 75 -5.34 -21.16 13.54
C ASP A 75 -5.81 -20.18 14.63
N SER A 76 -5.10 -19.05 14.82
CA SER A 76 -5.52 -18.00 15.74
C SER A 76 -6.79 -17.27 15.29
N VAL A 77 -7.03 -17.15 13.97
CA VAL A 77 -8.22 -16.49 13.43
C VAL A 77 -9.44 -17.40 13.51
N ASP A 78 -9.30 -18.69 13.23
CA ASP A 78 -10.41 -19.64 13.34
C ASP A 78 -10.88 -19.84 14.79
N SER A 79 -9.96 -19.86 15.76
CA SER A 79 -10.33 -19.90 17.19
C SER A 79 -11.08 -18.64 17.66
N PHE A 80 -10.95 -17.51 16.96
CA PHE A 80 -11.64 -16.27 17.30
C PHE A 80 -13.09 -16.24 16.78
N PHE A 81 -13.40 -17.02 15.75
CA PHE A 81 -14.74 -17.10 15.14
C PHE A 81 -15.54 -18.36 15.53
N ALA A 82 -14.92 -19.30 16.26
CA ALA A 82 -15.59 -20.44 16.90
C ALA A 82 -16.24 -20.05 18.24
#